data_AF-A0AAC8Q006-F1
#
_entry.id   AF-A0AAC8Q006-F1
#
_cell.length_a   1.000
_cell.length_b   1.000
_cell.length_c   1.000
_cell.angle_alpha   90.00
_cell.angle_beta   90.00
_cell.angle_gamma   90.00
#
_symmetry.space_group_name_H-M   'P 1'
#
loop_
_entity.id
_entity.type
_entity.pdbx_description
1 polymer ?
#
loop_
_entity_poly.entity_id
_entity_poly.type
_entity_poly.pdbx_seq_one_letter_code
_entity_poly.pdbx_strand_id
1 'polypeptide(L)'
;MSMQAVVLLDTPGESDWERDLAWRMAQATAEDTARGVMFKGTLEAVRGLGDESAVRHCLEASGEEHFVDAFSYPIRSLLRMLACAARQLAPRYGGGEAALRALGRRTKADYLSSPLGRVVKVLTHGSPRRMMESAPDIHRQTRSFGKLSVEWTGLSSGRVVSRGDFLPAACQEGVLEELLCATGGRRAWVKREWVDGLDGGFAFAWE
;
A
#
# COMPACT_ATOMS: atom_id res chain seq x y z
N MET A 1 -9.39 4.59 -35.18
CA MET A 1 -8.23 4.63 -34.27
C MET A 1 -8.31 3.39 -33.40
N SER A 2 -7.57 2.34 -33.76
CA SER A 2 -7.64 1.04 -33.10
C SER A 2 -6.83 1.05 -31.80
N MET A 3 -7.49 0.63 -30.73
CA MET A 3 -6.91 0.35 -29.42
C MET A 3 -6.06 -0.92 -29.55
N GLN A 4 -4.73 -0.77 -29.52
CA GLN A 4 -3.84 -1.94 -29.47
C GLN A 4 -3.92 -2.53 -28.06
N ALA A 5 -4.53 -3.71 -27.95
CA ALA A 5 -4.36 -4.58 -26.81
C ALA A 5 -2.89 -5.00 -26.76
N VAL A 6 -2.18 -4.56 -25.71
CA VAL A 6 -0.85 -5.06 -25.40
C VAL A 6 -1.02 -6.49 -24.92
N VAL A 7 -0.71 -7.44 -25.80
CA VAL A 7 -0.59 -8.85 -25.44
C VAL A 7 0.66 -8.99 -24.57
N LEU A 8 0.44 -9.04 -23.25
CA LEU A 8 1.46 -9.42 -22.28
C LEU A 8 1.89 -10.86 -22.56
N LEU A 9 3.15 -11.04 -22.95
CA LEU A 9 3.75 -12.36 -23.11
C LEU A 9 3.82 -13.04 -21.74
N ASP A 10 3.06 -14.11 -21.57
CA ASP A 10 3.13 -15.01 -20.42
C ASP A 10 4.54 -15.60 -20.32
N THR A 11 5.34 -15.07 -19.39
CA THR A 11 6.61 -15.69 -19.00
C THR A 11 6.27 -16.85 -18.05
N PRO A 12 6.62 -18.11 -18.37
CA PRO A 12 6.23 -19.26 -17.54
C PRO A 12 6.78 -19.13 -16.12
N GLY A 13 5.89 -19.17 -15.12
CA GLY A 13 6.25 -19.25 -13.70
C GLY A 13 6.12 -17.95 -12.88
N GLU A 14 5.89 -16.80 -13.50
CA GLU A 14 5.67 -15.54 -12.78
C GLU A 14 4.18 -15.30 -12.52
N SER A 15 3.81 -15.13 -11.26
CA SER A 15 2.41 -14.95 -10.85
C SER A 15 1.89 -13.54 -11.18
N ASP A 16 0.56 -13.36 -11.29
CA ASP A 16 -0.05 -12.09 -11.72
C ASP A 16 0.42 -10.86 -10.92
N TRP A 17 0.58 -11.01 -9.61
CA TRP A 17 1.02 -9.93 -8.73
C TRP A 17 2.49 -9.57 -8.91
N GLU A 18 3.33 -10.52 -9.33
CA GLU A 18 4.75 -10.26 -9.63
C GLU A 18 4.89 -9.47 -10.93
N ARG A 19 4.09 -9.84 -11.95
CA ARG A 19 4.02 -9.11 -13.21
C ARG A 19 3.52 -7.68 -13.02
N ASP A 20 2.49 -7.48 -12.20
CA ASP A 20 1.99 -6.14 -11.82
C ASP A 20 3.08 -5.31 -11.14
N LEU A 21 3.78 -5.88 -10.15
CA LEU A 21 4.90 -5.19 -9.49
C LEU A 21 6.05 -4.87 -10.45
N ALA A 22 6.44 -5.80 -11.32
CA ALA A 22 7.49 -5.60 -12.31
C ALA A 22 7.13 -4.46 -13.27
N TRP A 23 5.89 -4.44 -13.76
CA TRP A 23 5.38 -3.38 -14.60
C TRP A 23 5.38 -2.03 -13.88
N ARG A 24 4.86 -1.95 -12.64
CA ARG A 24 4.89 -0.72 -11.81
C ARG A 24 6.30 -0.21 -11.59
N MET A 25 7.25 -1.10 -11.32
CA MET A 25 8.67 -0.74 -11.18
C MET A 25 9.23 -0.16 -12.47
N ALA A 26 8.85 -0.69 -13.64
CA ALA A 26 9.29 -0.17 -14.93
C ALA A 26 8.74 1.23 -15.23
N GLN A 27 7.53 1.55 -14.77
CA GLN A 27 6.92 2.87 -14.93
C GLN A 27 7.48 3.95 -13.99
N ALA A 28 8.07 3.56 -12.85
CA ALA A 28 8.57 4.50 -11.85
C ALA A 28 9.81 5.28 -12.33
N THR A 29 9.80 6.58 -12.13
CA THR A 29 10.92 7.50 -12.40
C THR A 29 11.73 7.78 -11.13
N ALA A 30 12.82 8.54 -11.25
CA ALA A 30 13.61 8.99 -10.10
C ALA A 30 12.90 10.06 -9.25
N GLU A 31 11.88 10.74 -9.80
CA GLU A 31 11.10 11.77 -9.10
C GLU A 31 9.98 11.17 -8.22
N ASP A 32 9.64 9.91 -8.47
CA ASP A 32 8.62 9.19 -7.72
C ASP A 32 9.21 8.66 -6.42
N THR A 33 8.77 9.22 -5.30
CA THR A 33 9.32 8.95 -3.97
C THR A 33 8.23 8.69 -2.94
N ALA A 34 8.58 7.90 -1.93
CA ALA A 34 7.78 7.67 -0.74
C ALA A 34 8.59 7.97 0.52
N ARG A 35 7.90 8.36 1.60
CA ARG A 35 8.53 8.61 2.91
C ARG A 35 9.04 7.32 3.54
N GLY A 36 10.17 7.39 4.24
CA GLY A 36 10.81 6.25 4.90
C GLY A 36 9.92 5.50 5.89
N VAL A 37 8.89 6.16 6.44
CA VAL A 37 7.89 5.50 7.30
C VAL A 37 7.15 4.35 6.59
N MET A 38 6.94 4.45 5.27
CA MET A 38 6.34 3.39 4.45
C MET A 38 7.26 2.16 4.37
N PHE A 39 8.56 2.40 4.34
CA PHE A 39 9.56 1.34 4.26
C PHE A 39 9.70 0.61 5.59
N LYS A 40 9.79 1.37 6.70
CA LYS A 40 9.86 0.78 8.05
C LYS A 40 8.68 -0.13 8.35
N GLY A 41 7.45 0.32 8.05
CA GLY A 41 6.26 -0.51 8.28
C GLY A 41 6.29 -1.84 7.50
N THR A 42 6.90 -1.84 6.31
CA THR A 42 7.11 -3.08 5.54
C THR A 42 8.12 -4.00 6.23
N LEU A 43 9.24 -3.46 6.72
CA LEU A 43 10.25 -4.24 7.45
C LEU A 43 9.71 -4.81 8.77
N GLU A 44 8.92 -4.04 9.53
CA GLU A 44 8.29 -4.51 10.76
C GLU A 44 7.27 -5.62 10.51
N ALA A 45 6.57 -5.58 9.37
CA ALA A 45 5.67 -6.65 8.96
C ALA A 45 6.42 -7.96 8.71
N VAL A 46 7.57 -7.90 8.04
CA VAL A 46 8.44 -9.05 7.79
C VAL A 46 9.07 -9.55 9.10
N ARG A 47 9.53 -8.64 9.96
CA ARG A 47 10.08 -9.00 11.28
C ARG A 47 9.06 -9.74 12.14
N GLY A 48 7.77 -9.44 11.98
CA GLY A 48 6.68 -10.18 12.63
C GLY A 48 6.61 -11.67 12.29
N LEU A 49 7.34 -12.14 11.27
CA LEU A 49 7.50 -13.58 10.99
C LEU A 49 8.52 -14.29 11.87
N GLY A 50 9.35 -13.54 12.61
CA GLY A 50 10.43 -14.09 13.42
C GLY A 50 11.67 -14.51 12.62
N ASP A 51 11.80 -14.05 11.37
CA ASP A 51 12.93 -14.36 10.50
C ASP A 51 13.76 -13.09 10.22
N GLU A 52 14.88 -12.94 10.93
CA GLU A 52 15.81 -11.81 10.73
C GLU A 52 16.56 -11.89 9.39
N SER A 53 16.66 -13.07 8.77
CA SER A 53 17.22 -13.18 7.42
C SER A 53 16.26 -12.56 6.40
N ALA A 54 14.95 -12.72 6.60
CA ALA A 54 13.92 -12.12 5.76
C ALA A 54 13.97 -10.59 5.78
N VAL A 55 14.18 -10.01 6.98
CA VAL A 55 14.34 -8.56 7.16
C VAL A 55 15.56 -8.05 6.40
N ARG A 56 16.71 -8.75 6.50
CA ARG A 56 17.93 -8.39 5.77
C ARG A 56 17.74 -8.46 4.26
N HIS A 57 17.13 -9.52 3.73
CA HIS A 57 16.86 -9.63 2.28
C HIS A 57 15.92 -8.52 1.79
N CYS A 58 14.93 -8.12 2.58
CA CYS A 58 14.05 -6.99 2.23
C CYS A 58 14.81 -5.66 2.20
N LEU A 59 15.68 -5.44 3.18
CA LEU A 59 16.53 -4.24 3.25
C LEU A 59 17.51 -4.19 2.07
N GLU A 60 18.22 -5.29 1.79
CA GLU A 60 19.11 -5.42 0.63
C GLU A 60 18.36 -5.19 -0.69
N ALA A 61 17.16 -5.74 -0.84
CA ALA A 61 16.34 -5.56 -2.03
C ALA A 61 15.94 -4.09 -2.27
N SER A 62 15.84 -3.30 -1.20
CA SER A 62 15.56 -1.86 -1.30
C SER A 62 16.77 -1.06 -1.81
N GLY A 63 17.99 -1.58 -1.64
CA GLY A 63 19.24 -0.87 -1.95
C GLY A 63 19.67 0.15 -0.89
N GLU A 64 18.99 0.17 0.28
CA GLU A 64 19.24 1.11 1.37
C GLU A 64 19.74 0.37 2.62
N GLU A 65 20.55 1.03 3.45
CA GLU A 65 21.05 0.45 4.71
C GLU A 65 20.07 0.63 5.88
N HIS A 66 19.34 1.74 5.89
CA HIS A 66 18.33 2.05 6.91
C HIS A 66 17.39 3.14 6.41
N PHE A 67 16.26 3.29 7.11
CA PHE A 67 15.25 4.30 6.78
C PHE A 67 15.08 5.33 7.89
N VAL A 68 14.90 6.58 7.50
CA VAL A 68 14.47 7.68 8.37
C VAL A 68 13.06 8.11 7.95
N ASP A 69 12.12 8.16 8.90
CA ASP A 69 10.69 8.30 8.63
C ASP A 69 10.36 9.48 7.70
N ALA A 70 11.02 10.62 7.95
CA ALA A 70 10.79 11.88 7.25
C ALA A 70 11.53 11.98 5.91
N PHE A 71 12.50 11.11 5.62
CA PHE A 71 13.27 11.18 4.38
C PHE A 71 12.49 10.57 3.21
N SER A 72 12.78 11.03 2.00
CA SER A 72 12.18 10.53 0.77
C SER A 72 13.13 9.52 0.12
N TYR A 73 12.57 8.41 -0.33
CA TYR A 73 13.30 7.33 -1.00
C TYR A 73 12.59 6.97 -2.31
N PRO A 74 13.30 6.48 -3.33
CA PRO A 74 12.69 6.10 -4.61
C PRO A 74 11.59 5.05 -4.42
N ILE A 75 10.43 5.24 -5.07
CA ILE A 75 9.32 4.28 -5.00
C ILE A 75 9.74 2.90 -5.51
N ARG A 76 10.65 2.86 -6.50
CA ARG A 76 11.22 1.62 -7.03
C ARG A 76 11.88 0.78 -5.94
N SER A 77 12.54 1.40 -4.97
CA SER A 77 13.14 0.72 -3.81
C SER A 77 12.06 0.09 -2.92
N LEU A 78 10.95 0.79 -2.66
CA LEU A 78 9.82 0.24 -1.90
C LEU A 78 9.18 -0.93 -2.64
N LEU A 79 8.98 -0.82 -3.96
CA LEU A 79 8.38 -1.88 -4.77
C LEU A 79 9.24 -3.16 -4.79
N ARG A 80 10.57 -3.04 -4.88
CA ARG A 80 11.48 -4.19 -4.75
C ARG A 80 11.37 -4.83 -3.38
N MET A 81 11.31 -4.02 -2.32
CA MET A 81 11.16 -4.51 -0.96
C MET A 81 9.81 -5.20 -0.74
N LEU A 82 8.72 -4.65 -1.28
CA LEU A 82 7.38 -5.25 -1.25
C LEU A 82 7.36 -6.59 -2.01
N ALA A 83 8.01 -6.67 -3.18
CA ALA A 83 8.12 -7.93 -3.91
C ALA A 83 8.86 -8.99 -3.09
N CYS A 84 10.01 -8.62 -2.51
CA CYS A 84 10.79 -9.50 -1.63
C CYS A 84 9.97 -9.96 -0.42
N ALA A 85 9.29 -9.04 0.27
CA ALA A 85 8.46 -9.35 1.43
C ALA A 85 7.27 -10.24 1.05
N ALA A 86 6.58 -9.94 -0.05
CA ALA A 86 5.42 -10.70 -0.50
C ALA A 86 5.76 -12.15 -0.86
N ARG A 87 6.91 -12.42 -1.50
CA ARG A 87 7.37 -13.80 -1.77
C ARG A 87 7.55 -14.60 -0.48
N GLN A 88 8.18 -13.99 0.52
CA GLN A 88 8.46 -14.64 1.80
C GLN A 88 7.19 -14.86 2.63
N LEU A 89 6.23 -13.93 2.52
CA LEU A 89 4.95 -13.97 3.23
C LEU A 89 3.90 -14.85 2.54
N ALA A 90 4.02 -15.09 1.23
CA ALA A 90 3.01 -15.78 0.43
C ALA A 90 2.58 -17.15 1.00
N PRO A 91 3.50 -18.04 1.46
CA PRO A 91 3.10 -19.33 2.03
C PRO A 91 2.20 -19.21 3.27
N ARG A 92 2.42 -18.17 4.09
CA ARG A 92 1.64 -17.94 5.33
C ARG A 92 0.26 -17.34 5.03
N TYR A 93 0.16 -16.48 4.02
CA TYR A 93 -1.05 -15.74 3.69
C TYR A 93 -1.88 -16.38 2.56
N GLY A 94 -1.43 -17.50 2.01
CA GLY A 94 -2.15 -18.21 0.93
C GLY A 94 -1.95 -17.58 -0.45
N GLY A 95 -0.86 -16.85 -0.67
CA GLY A 95 -0.49 -16.24 -1.94
C GLY A 95 0.05 -14.81 -1.81
N GLY A 96 0.67 -14.32 -2.89
CA GLY A 96 1.32 -13.01 -2.90
C GLY A 96 0.36 -11.82 -2.82
N GLU A 97 -0.81 -11.88 -3.47
CA GLU A 97 -1.83 -10.81 -3.30
C GLU A 97 -2.29 -10.69 -1.84
N ALA A 98 -2.54 -11.82 -1.17
CA ALA A 98 -2.94 -11.83 0.23
C ALA A 98 -1.81 -11.31 1.14
N ALA A 99 -0.56 -11.66 0.84
CA ALA A 99 0.61 -11.11 1.51
C ALA A 99 0.74 -9.59 1.32
N LEU A 100 0.58 -9.08 0.09
CA LEU A 100 0.59 -7.64 -0.19
C LEU A 100 -0.51 -6.89 0.57
N ARG A 101 -1.72 -7.46 0.66
CA ARG A 101 -2.81 -6.89 1.47
C ARG A 101 -2.45 -6.84 2.95
N ALA A 102 -1.85 -7.90 3.48
CA ALA A 102 -1.40 -7.93 4.87
C ALA A 102 -0.27 -6.93 5.15
N LEU A 103 0.68 -6.78 4.22
CA LEU A 103 1.74 -5.77 4.27
C LEU A 103 1.18 -4.35 4.29
N GLY A 104 0.17 -4.08 3.45
CA GLY A 104 -0.53 -2.79 3.41
C GLY A 104 -1.17 -2.44 4.76
N ARG A 105 -1.91 -3.39 5.34
CA ARG A 105 -2.49 -3.22 6.68
C ARG A 105 -1.42 -2.94 7.72
N ARG A 106 -0.40 -3.80 7.82
CA ARG A 106 0.63 -3.67 8.86
C ARG A 106 1.43 -2.37 8.73
N THR A 107 1.85 -2.02 7.51
CA THR A 107 2.54 -0.75 7.25
C THR A 107 1.71 0.45 7.72
N LYS A 108 0.38 0.42 7.49
CA LYS A 108 -0.49 1.49 7.95
C LYS A 108 -0.66 1.50 9.47
N ALA A 109 -0.78 0.35 10.11
CA ALA A 109 -0.86 0.24 11.57
C ALA A 109 0.38 0.82 12.25
N ASP A 110 1.57 0.53 11.71
CA ASP A 110 2.85 1.05 12.21
C ASP A 110 2.96 2.57 11.98
N TYR A 111 2.55 3.06 10.80
CA TYR A 111 2.44 4.50 10.56
C TYR A 111 1.53 5.18 11.59
N LEU A 112 0.36 4.61 11.88
CA LEU A 112 -0.61 5.16 12.84
C LEU A 112 -0.10 5.10 14.29
N SER A 113 0.91 4.27 14.56
CA SER A 113 1.62 4.20 15.84
C SER A 113 2.80 5.17 15.93
N SER A 114 3.27 5.72 14.80
CA SER A 114 4.34 6.74 14.76
C SER A 114 3.90 8.08 15.36
N PRO A 115 4.83 8.99 15.72
CA PRO A 115 4.47 10.34 16.18
C PRO A 115 3.54 11.10 15.22
N LEU A 116 3.80 11.04 13.91
CA LEU A 116 2.95 11.69 12.90
C LEU A 116 1.57 11.03 12.83
N GLY A 117 1.51 9.70 12.82
CA GLY A 117 0.24 8.97 12.80
C GLY A 117 -0.62 9.21 14.04
N ARG A 118 0.00 9.38 15.22
CA ARG A 118 -0.72 9.74 16.46
C ARG A 118 -1.39 11.10 16.35
N VAL A 119 -0.76 12.09 15.71
CA VAL A 119 -1.39 13.40 15.44
C VAL A 119 -2.63 13.21 14.56
N VAL A 120 -2.54 12.44 13.49
CA VAL A 120 -3.68 12.13 12.62
C VAL A 120 -4.82 11.45 13.40
N LYS A 121 -4.51 10.48 14.27
CA LYS A 121 -5.53 9.81 15.11
C LYS A 121 -6.25 10.78 16.05
N VAL A 122 -5.53 11.74 16.62
CA VAL A 122 -6.12 12.79 17.48
C VAL A 122 -7.04 13.69 16.66
N LEU A 123 -6.58 14.19 15.51
CA LEU A 123 -7.36 15.10 14.65
C LEU A 123 -8.62 14.44 14.09
N THR A 124 -8.58 13.14 13.84
CA THR A 124 -9.72 12.36 13.36
C THR A 124 -10.67 11.96 14.49
N HIS A 125 -10.30 12.18 15.76
CA HIS A 125 -11.06 11.81 16.96
C HIS A 125 -11.55 10.36 16.95
N GLY A 126 -10.79 9.44 16.34
CA GLY A 126 -11.20 8.04 16.20
C GLY A 126 -12.50 7.87 15.41
N SER A 127 -12.75 8.71 14.40
CA SER A 127 -13.86 8.56 13.46
C SER A 127 -13.39 7.96 12.14
N PRO A 128 -13.94 6.82 11.67
CA PRO A 128 -13.57 6.24 10.38
C PRO A 128 -13.86 7.20 9.22
N ARG A 129 -14.97 7.94 9.32
CA ARG A 129 -15.34 8.94 8.32
C ARG A 129 -14.29 10.04 8.20
N ARG A 130 -13.92 10.67 9.32
CA ARG A 130 -12.89 11.72 9.33
C ARG A 130 -11.53 11.20 8.90
N MET A 131 -11.21 9.95 9.23
CA MET A 131 -9.98 9.31 8.79
C MET A 131 -9.95 9.13 7.26
N MET A 132 -11.03 8.68 6.66
CA MET A 132 -11.13 8.58 5.20
C MET A 132 -11.13 9.96 4.53
N GLU A 133 -11.79 10.96 5.11
CA GLU A 133 -11.70 12.35 4.66
C GLU A 133 -10.27 12.91 4.72
N SER A 134 -9.45 12.44 5.66
CA SER A 134 -8.03 12.81 5.79
C SER A 134 -7.08 11.97 4.92
N ALA A 135 -7.55 10.86 4.35
CA ALA A 135 -6.71 9.94 3.57
C ALA A 135 -6.01 10.60 2.37
N PRO A 136 -6.65 11.51 1.59
CA PRO A 136 -5.98 12.26 0.53
C PRO A 136 -4.80 13.10 1.02
N ASP A 137 -4.91 13.72 2.19
CA ASP A 137 -3.82 14.53 2.76
C ASP A 137 -2.66 13.65 3.24
N ILE A 138 -2.97 12.56 3.93
CA ILE A 138 -1.97 11.57 4.37
C ILE A 138 -1.22 11.01 3.17
N HIS A 139 -1.93 10.73 2.06
CA HIS A 139 -1.35 10.25 0.81
C HIS A 139 -0.32 11.26 0.28
N ARG A 140 -0.71 12.54 0.10
CA ARG A 140 0.20 13.60 -0.38
C ARG A 140 1.40 13.86 0.53
N GLN A 141 1.24 13.71 1.84
CA GLN A 141 2.33 13.90 2.79
C GLN A 141 3.38 12.77 2.73
N THR A 142 2.95 11.57 2.32
CA THR A 142 3.78 10.36 2.34
C THR A 142 4.35 9.97 0.98
N ARG A 143 3.87 10.57 -0.12
CA ARG A 143 4.21 10.20 -1.50
C ARG A 143 4.30 11.44 -2.40
N SER A 144 5.25 11.47 -3.34
CA SER A 144 5.31 12.53 -4.37
C SER A 144 4.43 12.23 -5.59
N PHE A 145 3.95 11.00 -5.71
CA PHE A 145 3.17 10.52 -6.84
C PHE A 145 1.73 10.21 -6.44
N GLY A 146 0.88 10.12 -7.47
CA GLY A 146 -0.50 9.70 -7.36
C GLY A 146 -1.43 10.74 -6.72
N LYS A 147 -2.73 10.48 -6.86
CA LYS A 147 -3.81 11.25 -6.24
C LYS A 147 -4.82 10.29 -5.64
N LEU A 148 -5.42 10.66 -4.52
CA LEU A 148 -6.44 9.90 -3.84
C LEU A 148 -7.63 10.82 -3.56
N SER A 149 -8.84 10.36 -3.89
CA SER A 149 -10.10 11.04 -3.56
C SER A 149 -11.09 10.07 -2.94
N VAL A 150 -11.99 10.59 -2.11
CA VAL A 150 -13.04 9.83 -1.43
C VAL A 150 -14.40 10.34 -1.84
N GLU A 151 -15.26 9.42 -2.26
CA GLU A 151 -16.64 9.66 -2.66
C GLU A 151 -17.56 8.90 -1.69
N TRP A 152 -18.43 9.61 -0.98
CA TRP A 152 -19.32 8.99 -0.01
C TRP A 152 -20.57 8.43 -0.70
N THR A 153 -20.88 7.17 -0.45
CA THR A 153 -22.12 6.51 -0.94
C THR A 153 -23.15 6.32 0.18
N GLY A 154 -22.75 6.56 1.44
CA GLY A 154 -23.61 6.48 2.61
C GLY A 154 -22.98 7.09 3.87
N LEU A 155 -23.58 6.81 5.03
CA LEU A 155 -23.05 7.28 6.31
C LEU A 155 -21.77 6.56 6.72
N SER A 156 -21.68 5.25 6.44
CA SER A 156 -20.54 4.38 6.76
C SER A 156 -19.99 3.63 5.54
N SER A 157 -20.18 4.17 4.34
CA SER A 157 -19.72 3.55 3.09
C SER A 157 -19.33 4.59 2.04
N GLY A 158 -18.40 4.22 1.17
CA GLY A 158 -17.96 5.06 0.07
C GLY A 158 -17.05 4.33 -0.90
N ARG A 159 -16.43 5.12 -1.78
CA ARG A 159 -15.44 4.70 -2.75
C ARG A 159 -14.21 5.58 -2.62
N VAL A 160 -13.03 4.96 -2.72
CA VAL A 160 -11.77 5.65 -2.97
C VAL A 160 -11.44 5.54 -4.45
N VAL A 161 -11.04 6.65 -5.06
CA VAL A 161 -10.43 6.65 -6.40
C VAL A 161 -8.96 7.02 -6.23
N SER A 162 -8.10 6.12 -6.70
CA SER A 162 -6.65 6.31 -6.75
C SER A 162 -6.23 6.49 -8.21
N ARG A 163 -5.39 7.49 -8.48
CA ARG A 163 -4.85 7.75 -9.83
C ARG A 163 -3.35 7.87 -9.78
N GLY A 164 -2.63 7.24 -10.69
CA GLY A 164 -1.17 7.29 -10.78
C GLY A 164 -0.45 6.77 -9.53
N ASP A 165 -1.02 5.78 -8.84
CA ASP A 165 -0.42 5.22 -7.62
C ASP A 165 0.35 3.94 -7.93
N PHE A 166 1.61 3.91 -7.52
CA PHE A 166 2.50 2.77 -7.75
C PHE A 166 2.26 1.61 -6.79
N LEU A 167 1.55 1.77 -5.67
CA LEU A 167 1.29 0.63 -4.79
C LEU A 167 0.36 -0.39 -5.46
N PRO A 168 0.65 -1.69 -5.37
CA PRO A 168 -0.26 -2.72 -5.85
C PRO A 168 -1.64 -2.60 -5.23
N ALA A 169 -2.69 -2.87 -6.00
CA ALA A 169 -4.08 -2.72 -5.56
C ALA A 169 -4.37 -3.49 -4.26
N ALA A 170 -3.86 -4.71 -4.12
CA ALA A 170 -4.03 -5.49 -2.89
C ALA A 170 -3.39 -4.81 -1.66
N CYS A 171 -2.22 -4.18 -1.84
CA CYS A 171 -1.58 -3.40 -0.78
C CYS A 171 -2.42 -2.15 -0.43
N GLN A 172 -2.98 -1.46 -1.43
CA GLN A 172 -3.87 -0.32 -1.20
C GLN A 172 -5.14 -0.72 -0.44
N GLU A 173 -5.77 -1.85 -0.77
CA GLU A 173 -6.92 -2.38 -0.01
C GLU A 173 -6.56 -2.52 1.48
N GLY A 174 -5.42 -3.14 1.79
CA GLY A 174 -4.98 -3.30 3.17
C GLY A 174 -4.70 -1.97 3.87
N VAL A 175 -4.07 -1.02 3.17
CA VAL A 175 -3.82 0.32 3.71
C VAL A 175 -5.13 1.02 4.08
N LEU A 176 -6.13 0.98 3.20
CA LEU A 176 -7.41 1.65 3.41
C LEU A 176 -8.25 0.94 4.48
N GLU A 177 -8.24 -0.39 4.52
CA GLU A 177 -8.92 -1.18 5.53
C GLU A 177 -8.37 -0.87 6.93
N GLU A 178 -7.06 -0.75 7.08
CA GLU A 178 -6.45 -0.41 8.36
C GLU A 178 -6.79 1.01 8.83
N LEU A 179 -6.92 1.98 7.92
CA LEU A 179 -7.37 3.34 8.29
C LEU A 179 -8.74 3.30 8.97
N LEU A 180 -9.67 2.51 8.44
CA LEU A 180 -11.01 2.33 9.01
C LEU A 180 -10.95 1.60 10.36
N CYS A 181 -10.26 0.46 10.41
CA CYS A 181 -10.15 -0.36 11.63
C CYS A 181 -9.51 0.41 12.79
N ALA A 182 -8.40 1.10 12.54
CA ALA A 182 -7.64 1.83 13.55
C ALA A 182 -8.38 3.05 14.14
N THR A 183 -9.49 3.44 13.53
CA THR A 183 -10.35 4.54 13.96
C THR A 183 -11.76 4.08 14.31
N GLY A 184 -11.92 2.83 14.76
CA GLY A 184 -13.17 2.36 15.35
C GLY A 184 -14.20 1.85 14.36
N GLY A 185 -13.85 1.71 13.08
CA GLY A 185 -14.69 1.05 12.09
C GLY A 185 -14.79 -0.44 12.42
N ARG A 186 -15.96 -0.89 12.88
CA ARG A 186 -16.17 -2.32 13.17
C ARG A 186 -16.49 -3.03 11.87
N ARG A 187 -15.97 -4.26 11.72
CA ARG A 187 -16.16 -5.08 10.51
C ARG A 187 -15.90 -4.28 9.22
N ALA A 188 -14.93 -3.38 9.28
CA ALA A 188 -14.55 -2.58 8.14
C ALA A 188 -14.01 -3.49 7.05
N TRP A 189 -14.29 -3.13 5.79
CA TRP A 189 -13.77 -3.84 4.63
C TRP A 189 -13.47 -2.84 3.52
N VAL A 190 -12.53 -3.22 2.67
CA VAL A 190 -12.20 -2.52 1.43
C VAL A 190 -12.06 -3.55 0.32
N LYS A 191 -12.63 -3.26 -0.84
CA LYS A 191 -12.58 -4.16 -2.00
C LYS A 191 -12.31 -3.35 -3.26
N ARG A 192 -11.34 -3.79 -4.05
CA ARG A 192 -11.12 -3.30 -5.42
C ARG A 192 -12.36 -3.52 -6.27
N GLU A 193 -12.77 -2.48 -6.98
CA GLU A 193 -13.85 -2.53 -7.96
C GLU A 193 -13.30 -2.57 -9.39
N TRP A 194 -12.25 -1.80 -9.65
CA TRP A 194 -11.55 -1.76 -10.93
C TRP A 194 -10.10 -1.33 -10.73
N VAL A 195 -9.24 -1.75 -11.66
CA VAL A 195 -7.83 -1.34 -11.77
C VAL A 195 -7.55 -1.16 -13.25
N ASP A 196 -6.92 -0.05 -13.61
CA ASP A 196 -6.45 0.25 -14.96
C ASP A 196 -5.04 0.85 -14.86
N GLY A 197 -4.02 -0.01 -15.00
CA GLY A 197 -2.63 0.36 -14.78
C GLY A 197 -2.37 0.88 -13.36
N LEU A 198 -2.04 2.17 -13.24
CA LEU A 198 -1.76 2.85 -11.96
C LEU A 198 -3.02 3.48 -11.34
N ASP A 199 -4.16 3.41 -12.03
CA ASP A 199 -5.43 3.95 -11.55
C ASP A 199 -6.29 2.80 -10.99
N GLY A 200 -7.12 3.11 -10.00
CA GLY A 200 -7.99 2.12 -9.38
C GLY A 200 -9.13 2.72 -8.56
N GLY A 201 -10.20 1.93 -8.42
CA GLY A 201 -11.35 2.24 -7.58
C GLY A 201 -11.54 1.19 -6.49
N PHE A 202 -11.83 1.63 -5.27
CA PHE A 202 -11.98 0.77 -4.10
C PHE A 202 -13.26 1.12 -3.35
N ALA A 203 -14.21 0.21 -3.28
CA ALA A 203 -15.35 0.34 -2.37
C ALA A 203 -14.93 0.06 -0.93
N PHE A 204 -15.54 0.75 0.02
CA PHE A 204 -15.35 0.49 1.43
C PHE A 204 -16.63 0.68 2.23
N ALA A 205 -16.74 -0.02 3.36
CA ALA A 205 -17.75 0.25 4.37
C ALA A 205 -17.34 -0.23 5.78
N TRP A 206 -18.11 0.18 6.81
CA TRP A 206 -18.00 -0.29 8.20
C TRP A 206 -19.35 -0.27 8.95
N GLU A 207 -19.40 -0.90 10.13
CA GLU A 207 -20.54 -0.97 11.10
C GLU A 207 -20.36 -0.13 12.37
#